data_AF-C1FEU7-F1
#
_entry.id   AF-C1FEU7-F1
#
_cell.length_a   1.000
_cell.length_b   1.000
_cell.length_c   1.000
_cell.angle_alpha   90.00
_cell.angle_beta   90.00
_cell.angle_gamma   90.00
#
_symmetry.space_group_name_H-M   'P 1'
#
loop_
_entity.id
_entity.type
_entity.pdbx_description
1 polymer ?
#
loop_
_entity_poly.entity_id
_entity_poly.type
_entity_poly.pdbx_seq_one_letter_code
_entity_poly.pdbx_strand_id
1 'polypeptide(L)'
;KLFLVDLAGCEKAAKSLAAGDRLDEAKGINKSLSALGNVVSALVERDRPHVPYRDSKLTFLLQESLGGNARATLVVCLSPDVADTAETMSSLRF
;
A
#
# COMPACT_ATOMS: atom_id res chain seq x y z
N LYS A 1 -4.37 -16.72 -13.35
CA LYS A 1 -4.25 -16.86 -11.88
C LYS A 1 -5.19 -15.86 -11.23
N LEU A 2 -5.82 -16.20 -10.11
CA LEU A 2 -6.60 -15.26 -9.31
C LEU A 2 -5.86 -15.01 -8.00
N PHE A 3 -5.63 -13.75 -7.67
CA PHE A 3 -5.13 -13.33 -6.38
C PHE A 3 -6.26 -12.63 -5.64
N LEU A 4 -6.61 -13.13 -4.46
CA LEU A 4 -7.47 -12.46 -3.50
C LEU A 4 -6.58 -12.07 -2.33
N VAL A 5 -6.36 -10.77 -2.16
CA VAL A 5 -5.34 -10.24 -1.25
C VAL A 5 -6.03 -9.35 -0.24
N ASP A 6 -5.90 -9.71 1.03
CA ASP A 6 -6.30 -8.87 2.16
C ASP A 6 -5.06 -8.18 2.71
N LEU A 7 -5.05 -6.85 2.71
CA LEU A 7 -3.91 -6.04 3.10
C LEU A 7 -4.11 -5.52 4.51
N ALA A 8 -3.01 -5.45 5.28
CA ALA A 8 -3.00 -4.71 6.53
C ALA A 8 -3.25 -3.20 6.29
N GLY A 9 -3.69 -2.50 7.33
CA GLY A 9 -3.97 -1.06 7.27
C GLY A 9 -2.73 -0.20 7.49
N CYS A 10 -2.68 0.94 6.82
CA CYS A 10 -1.68 1.99 7.12
C CYS A 10 -2.07 2.67 8.43
N GLU A 11 -1.14 2.75 9.38
CA GLU A 11 -1.37 3.41 10.66
C GLU A 11 -0.26 4.41 10.99
N LYS A 12 -0.63 5.57 11.54
CA LYS A 12 0.36 6.53 12.03
C LYS A 12 0.80 6.12 13.43
N ALA A 13 2.11 5.94 13.62
CA ALA A 13 2.70 5.66 14.93
C ALA A 13 2.33 6.69 16.02
N ALA A 14 2.02 7.94 15.63
CA ALA A 14 1.57 8.97 16.57
C ALA A 14 0.09 8.82 16.99
N LYS A 15 -0.74 8.17 16.16
CA LYS A 15 -2.14 7.84 16.48
C LYS A 15 -2.25 6.45 17.12
N SER A 16 -1.32 5.55 16.82
CA SER A 16 -1.29 4.23 17.46
C SER A 16 -0.60 4.32 18.82
N LEU A 17 -1.22 3.73 19.85
CA LEU A 17 -0.58 3.52 21.15
C LEU A 17 0.34 2.30 21.11
N ALA A 18 0.92 2.01 19.95
CA ALA A 18 1.76 0.85 19.70
C ALA A 18 3.17 1.08 20.26
N ALA A 19 3.70 0.07 20.95
CA ALA A 19 5.04 0.09 21.53
C ALA A 19 5.69 -1.29 21.36
N GLY A 20 7.03 -1.32 21.45
CA GLY A 20 7.82 -2.53 21.28
C GLY A 20 7.51 -3.23 19.95
N ASP A 21 7.27 -4.54 20.01
CA ASP A 21 7.03 -5.37 18.83
C ASP A 21 5.88 -4.89 17.94
N ARG A 22 4.81 -4.32 18.53
CA ARG A 22 3.68 -3.78 17.75
C ARG A 22 4.08 -2.57 16.92
N LEU A 23 4.97 -1.73 17.45
CA LEU A 23 5.46 -0.57 16.71
C LEU A 23 6.36 -1.01 15.55
N ASP A 24 7.16 -2.07 15.74
CA ASP A 24 8.00 -2.61 14.68
C ASP A 24 7.19 -3.34 13.60
N GLU A 25 6.12 -4.03 13.99
CA GLU A 25 5.13 -4.56 13.06
C GLU A 25 4.47 -3.45 12.23
N ALA A 26 3.99 -2.39 12.88
CA ALA A 26 3.39 -1.23 12.22
C ALA A 26 4.33 -0.58 11.20
N LYS A 27 5.62 -0.43 11.54
CA LYS A 27 6.65 0.04 10.58
C LYS A 27 6.78 -0.90 9.38
N GLY A 28 6.78 -2.21 9.62
CA GLY A 28 6.83 -3.22 8.56
C GLY A 28 5.63 -3.12 7.61
N ILE A 29 4.42 -3.02 8.17
CA ILE A 29 3.18 -2.82 7.41
C ILE A 29 3.27 -1.56 6.56
N ASN A 30 3.54 -0.41 7.18
CA ASN A 30 3.64 0.86 6.48
C ASN A 30 4.69 0.85 5.37
N LYS A 31 5.86 0.25 5.61
CA LYS A 31 6.91 0.11 4.58
C LYS A 31 6.41 -0.65 3.36
N SER A 32 5.69 -1.76 3.56
CA SER A 32 5.16 -2.56 2.45
C SER A 32 4.07 -1.82 1.66
N LEU A 33 3.19 -1.07 2.34
CA LEU A 33 2.15 -0.27 1.71
C LEU A 33 2.72 0.96 0.97
N SER A 34 3.75 1.60 1.51
CA SER A 34 4.48 2.67 0.81
C SER A 34 5.18 2.15 -0.45
N ALA A 35 5.79 0.96 -0.40
CA ALA A 35 6.37 0.33 -1.59
C ALA A 35 5.30 0.05 -2.66
N LEU A 36 4.11 -0.40 -2.25
CA LEU A 36 2.97 -0.58 -3.16
C LEU A 36 2.57 0.74 -3.84
N GLY A 37 2.50 1.84 -3.08
CA GLY A 37 2.23 3.17 -3.63
C GLY A 37 3.28 3.63 -4.63
N ASN A 38 4.56 3.42 -4.31
CA ASN A 38 5.66 3.73 -5.23
C ASN A 38 5.58 2.96 -6.56
N VAL A 39 5.14 1.69 -6.51
CA VAL A 39 4.91 0.87 -7.71
C VAL A 39 3.77 1.43 -8.55
N VAL A 40 2.63 1.76 -7.92
CA VAL A 40 1.47 2.35 -8.63
C VAL A 40 1.85 3.69 -9.25
N SER A 41 2.48 4.59 -8.51
CA SER A 41 2.94 5.88 -9.04
C SER A 41 3.90 5.70 -10.21
N ALA A 42 4.86 4.77 -10.12
CA ALA A 42 5.81 4.50 -11.21
C ALA A 42 5.14 3.89 -12.45
N LEU A 43 4.01 3.19 -12.30
CA LEU A 43 3.23 2.67 -13.43
C LEU A 43 2.39 3.75 -14.12
N VAL A 44 2.00 4.80 -13.39
CA VAL A 44 1.28 5.96 -13.94
C VAL A 44 2.25 6.95 -14.59
N GLU A 45 3.44 7.13 -14.02
CA GLU A 45 4.55 7.92 -14.58
C GLU A 45 5.16 7.20 -15.81
N ARG A 46 4.64 7.50 -17.01
CA ARG A 46 5.01 6.81 -18.27
C ARG A 46 6.50 6.86 -18.64
N ASP A 47 7.27 7.78 -18.06
CA ASP A 47 8.68 8.01 -18.38
C ASP A 47 9.66 7.36 -17.39
N ARG A 48 9.17 6.59 -16.40
CA ARG A 48 10.08 5.85 -15.52
C ARG A 48 10.60 4.59 -16.20
N PRO A 49 11.93 4.41 -16.32
CA PRO A 49 12.51 3.22 -16.95
C PRO A 49 12.38 1.96 -16.07
N HIS A 50 12.11 2.11 -14.78
CA HIS A 50 12.06 1.02 -13.82
C HIS A 50 10.92 1.19 -12.82
N VAL A 51 10.18 0.11 -12.59
CA VAL A 51 9.15 0.01 -11.55
C VAL A 51 9.72 -0.81 -10.37
N PRO A 52 9.71 -0.26 -9.14
CA PRO A 52 10.47 -0.82 -8.00
C PRO A 52 9.74 -1.98 -7.30
N TYR A 53 9.37 -3.03 -8.04
CA TYR A 53 8.66 -4.18 -7.45
C TYR A 53 9.44 -4.89 -6.33
N ARG A 54 10.77 -4.72 -6.28
CA ARG A 54 11.65 -5.39 -5.32
C ARG A 54 11.75 -4.72 -3.95
N ASP A 55 11.16 -3.54 -3.77
CA ASP A 55 11.25 -2.79 -2.51
C ASP A 55 10.52 -3.46 -1.34
N SER A 56 9.59 -4.38 -1.64
CA SER A 56 8.94 -5.23 -0.65
C SER A 56 8.61 -6.62 -1.20
N LYS A 57 8.43 -7.59 -0.29
CA LYS A 57 7.93 -8.92 -0.67
C LYS A 57 6.53 -8.85 -1.28
N LEU A 58 5.69 -7.94 -0.77
CA LEU A 58 4.32 -7.73 -1.26
C LEU A 58 4.33 -7.32 -2.74
N THR A 59 5.06 -6.25 -3.06
CA THR A 59 5.15 -5.74 -4.45
C THR A 59 5.81 -6.73 -5.40
N PHE A 60 6.75 -7.55 -4.91
CA PHE A 60 7.38 -8.58 -5.71
C PHE A 60 6.40 -9.70 -6.08
N LEU A 61 5.58 -10.14 -5.12
CA LEU A 61 4.54 -11.14 -5.37
C LEU A 61 3.43 -10.60 -6.29
N LEU A 62 3.10 -9.31 -6.18
CA LEU A 62 2.05 -8.67 -6.98
C LEU A 62 2.52 -8.14 -8.34
N GLN A 63 3.80 -8.31 -8.70
CA GLN A 63 4.36 -7.79 -9.95
C GLN A 63 3.59 -8.25 -11.21
N GLU A 64 3.12 -9.50 -11.27
CA GLU A 64 2.29 -9.96 -12.40
C GLU A 64 0.92 -9.29 -12.44
N SER A 65 0.39 -8.87 -11.29
CA SER A 65 -0.94 -8.28 -11.15
C SER A 65 -0.95 -6.77 -11.39
N LEU A 66 0.14 -6.08 -11.08
CA LEU A 66 0.28 -4.63 -11.20
C LEU A 66 1.17 -4.30 -12.39
N GLY A 67 0.60 -3.84 -13.51
CA GLY A 67 1.35 -3.47 -14.72
C GLY A 67 1.73 -4.63 -15.65
N GLY A 68 1.45 -5.87 -15.26
CA GLY A 68 1.59 -7.07 -16.11
C GLY A 68 0.34 -7.38 -16.94
N ASN A 69 0.28 -8.61 -17.49
CA ASN A 69 -0.89 -9.10 -18.22
C ASN A 69 -1.96 -9.63 -17.26
N ALA A 70 -2.55 -8.72 -16.48
CA ALA A 70 -3.57 -9.02 -15.50
C ALA A 70 -4.62 -7.90 -15.44
N ARG A 71 -5.80 -8.24 -14.93
CA ARG A 71 -6.78 -7.24 -14.49
C ARG A 71 -6.64 -7.11 -12.98
N ALA A 72 -6.34 -5.91 -12.52
CA ALA A 72 -6.31 -5.58 -11.10
C ALA A 72 -7.53 -4.73 -10.74
N THR A 73 -8.07 -4.97 -9.56
CA THR A 73 -9.13 -4.16 -8.96
C THR A 73 -8.76 -3.93 -7.51
N LEU A 74 -8.81 -2.68 -7.08
CA LEU A 74 -8.55 -2.27 -5.70
C LEU A 74 -9.89 -1.91 -5.05
N VAL A 75 -10.13 -2.46 -3.86
CA VAL A 75 -11.23 -2.04 -3.00
C VAL A 75 -10.62 -1.23 -1.86
N VAL A 76 -11.01 0.04 -1.77
CA VAL A 76 -10.48 0.94 -0.74
C VAL A 76 -11.49 1.03 0.41
N CYS A 77 -11.06 0.61 1.60
CA CYS A 77 -11.85 0.68 2.82
C CYS A 77 -11.56 1.98 3.56
N LEU A 78 -12.58 2.82 3.79
CA LEU A 78 -12.44 4.17 4.34
C LEU A 78 -13.26 4.33 5.62
N SER A 79 -12.73 5.11 6.56
CA SER A 79 -13.48 5.53 7.75
C SER A 79 -14.41 6.71 7.39
N PRO A 80 -15.67 6.69 7.86
CA PRO A 80 -16.58 7.84 7.72
C PRO A 80 -16.34 8.93 8.79
N ASP A 81 -15.46 8.69 9.77
CA ASP A 81 -15.21 9.63 10.85
C ASP A 81 -14.38 10.85 10.38
N VAL A 82 -14.78 12.04 10.81
CA VAL A 82 -14.08 13.30 10.55
C VAL A 82 -12.65 13.26 11.12
N ALA A 83 -12.42 12.57 12.23
CA ALA A 83 -11.10 12.42 12.84
C ALA A 83 -10.08 11.69 11.93
N ASP A 84 -10.58 10.91 10.97
CA ASP A 84 -9.79 10.12 10.02
C ASP A 84 -9.73 10.75 8.62
N THR A 85 -10.24 11.99 8.45
CA THR A 85 -10.26 12.67 7.16
C THR A 85 -8.89 12.68 6.47
N ALA A 86 -7.80 12.88 7.21
CA ALA A 86 -6.46 12.90 6.66
C ALA A 86 -6.02 11.52 6.11
N GLU A 87 -6.33 10.45 6.83
CA GLU A 87 -6.06 9.07 6.43
C GLU A 87 -6.95 8.66 5.24
N THR A 88 -8.25 8.98 5.29
CA THR A 88 -9.20 8.76 4.20
C THR A 88 -8.75 9.46 2.92
N MET A 89 -8.32 10.73 3.00
CA MET A 89 -7.78 11.45 1.85
C MET A 89 -6.46 10.88 1.34
N SER A 90 -5.62 10.33 2.22
CA SER A 90 -4.39 9.64 1.82
C SER A 90 -4.71 8.36 1.03
N SER A 91 -5.68 7.56 1.47
CA SER A 91 -6.09 6.34 0.78
C SER A 91 -6.80 6.61 -0.55
N LEU A 92 -7.51 7.73 -0.70
CA LEU A 92 -8.15 8.13 -1.97
C LEU A 92 -7.17 8.68 -3.00
N ARG A 93 -6.01 9.19 -2.57
CA ARG A 93 -4.96 9.74 -3.45
C ARG A 93 -3.95 8.70 -3.90
N PHE A 94 -3.95 7.54 -3.23
CA PHE A 94 -3.26 6.35 -3.68
C PHE A 94 -3.81 5.92 -5.04
#